data_AF-A0A2K0TC07-F1
#
_entry.id   AF-A0A2K0TC07-F1
#
_cell.length_a   1.000
_cell.length_b   1.000
_cell.length_c   1.000
_cell.angle_alpha   90.00
_cell.angle_beta   90.00
_cell.angle_gamma   90.00
#
_symmetry.space_group_name_H-M   'P 1'
#
loop_
_entity.id
_entity.type
_entity.pdbx_description
1 polymer ?
#
loop_
_entity_poly.entity_id
_entity_poly.type
_entity_poly.pdbx_seq_one_letter_code
_entity_poly.pdbx_strand_id
1 'polypeptide(L)'
;MAGPVVRLGPNEVAVTNIEAVKKIYNARETFRKTSWYKDLSVTSENVFNTNRTELHRRLRRLLSGSIVKWTLFTKVFKDQGKEEGLSPVELRGNASAYIVAGSDSTAVTLTYLVWSICRDPKVKAALLAELQTLPDDFTIANLRGMDYLNAVIDETMRLHSGIQSALPRWVPESGDNIAGYWLPGGTTVCAQAYSMHRNPEVFPNPNVFDLRDGRCQQKI
;
A
#
# COMPACT_ATOMS: atom_id res chain seq x y z
N MET A 1 -4.87 -25.54 -2.23
CA MET A 1 -5.19 -24.11 -1.96
C MET A 1 -6.67 -23.91 -2.14
N ALA A 2 -7.26 -23.00 -1.37
CA ALA A 2 -8.63 -22.56 -1.62
C ALA A 2 -8.71 -21.88 -3.00
N GLY A 3 -9.91 -21.85 -3.60
CA GLY A 3 -10.14 -21.22 -4.90
C GLY A 3 -9.88 -19.70 -4.90
N PRO A 4 -9.99 -19.03 -6.07
CA PRO A 4 -9.68 -17.60 -6.23
C PRO A 4 -10.56 -16.65 -5.41
N VAL A 5 -11.69 -17.14 -4.91
CA VAL A 5 -12.63 -16.45 -4.05
C VAL A 5 -13.00 -17.37 -2.90
N VAL A 6 -12.87 -16.89 -1.67
CA VAL A 6 -13.18 -17.63 -0.44
C VAL A 6 -14.20 -16.83 0.36
N ARG A 7 -15.32 -17.45 0.70
CA ARG A 7 -16.34 -16.82 1.56
C ARG A 7 -15.86 -16.85 3.01
N LEU A 8 -15.73 -15.67 3.63
CA LEU A 8 -15.34 -15.52 5.04
C LEU A 8 -16.56 -15.40 5.96
N GLY A 9 -17.68 -14.89 5.44
CA GLY A 9 -18.92 -14.71 6.18
C GLY A 9 -20.14 -14.63 5.27
N PRO A 10 -21.35 -14.37 5.82
CA PRO A 10 -22.58 -14.32 5.03
C PRO A 10 -22.52 -13.35 3.86
N ASN A 11 -21.90 -12.18 4.06
CA ASN A 11 -21.75 -11.11 3.06
C ASN A 11 -20.29 -10.65 2.90
N GLU A 12 -19.33 -11.55 3.15
CA GLU A 12 -17.89 -11.22 3.08
C GLU A 12 -17.10 -12.28 2.33
N VAL A 13 -16.25 -11.85 1.41
CA VAL A 13 -15.37 -12.71 0.62
C VAL A 13 -13.94 -12.16 0.56
N ALA A 14 -12.98 -13.07 0.67
CA ALA A 14 -11.57 -12.82 0.35
C ALA A 14 -11.28 -13.26 -1.09
N VAL A 15 -10.42 -12.50 -1.77
CA VAL A 15 -10.06 -12.69 -3.18
C VAL A 15 -8.55 -12.79 -3.30
N THR A 16 -8.09 -13.80 -4.04
CA THR A 16 -6.67 -14.03 -4.35
C THR A 16 -6.35 -13.92 -5.85
N ASN A 17 -7.36 -13.68 -6.69
CA ASN A 17 -7.19 -13.49 -8.12
C ASN A 17 -6.64 -12.09 -8.45
N ILE A 18 -5.50 -12.02 -9.15
CA ILE A 18 -4.79 -10.76 -9.44
C ILE A 18 -5.66 -9.74 -10.18
N GLU A 19 -6.36 -10.17 -11.23
CA GLU A 19 -7.17 -9.27 -12.05
C GLU A 19 -8.37 -8.71 -11.27
N ALA A 20 -8.96 -9.52 -10.39
CA ALA A 20 -9.96 -9.05 -9.44
C ALA A 20 -9.38 -8.04 -8.45
N VAL A 21 -8.17 -8.25 -7.91
CA VAL A 21 -7.51 -7.27 -7.02
C VAL A 21 -7.30 -5.94 -7.74
N LYS A 22 -6.78 -5.94 -8.96
CA LYS A 22 -6.62 -4.72 -9.78
C LYS A 22 -7.95 -3.99 -9.96
N LYS A 23 -9.02 -4.73 -10.22
CA LYS A 23 -10.37 -4.19 -10.35
C LYS A 23 -10.89 -3.59 -9.04
N ILE A 24 -10.74 -4.28 -7.91
CA ILE A 24 -11.25 -3.85 -6.60
C ILE A 24 -10.50 -2.61 -6.07
N TYR A 25 -9.19 -2.51 -6.28
CA TYR A 25 -8.36 -1.44 -5.72
C TYR A 25 -7.97 -0.35 -6.73
N ASN A 26 -8.71 -0.22 -7.83
CA ASN A 26 -8.41 0.78 -8.86
C ASN A 26 -8.64 2.23 -8.37
N ALA A 27 -8.03 3.19 -9.07
CA ALA A 27 -8.12 4.62 -8.74
C ALA A 27 -9.47 5.29 -9.06
N ARG A 28 -10.39 4.62 -9.76
CA ARG A 28 -11.72 5.14 -10.12
C ARG A 28 -12.74 5.02 -8.98
N GLU A 29 -12.36 4.44 -7.83
CA GLU A 29 -13.18 4.35 -6.61
C GLU A 29 -14.55 3.67 -6.79
N THR A 30 -14.70 2.81 -7.80
CA THR A 30 -15.95 2.06 -8.05
C THR A 30 -16.30 1.19 -6.85
N PHE A 31 -15.29 0.51 -6.31
CA PHE A 31 -15.35 -0.23 -5.06
C PHE A 31 -14.97 0.74 -3.92
N ARG A 32 -15.96 1.12 -3.11
CA ARG A 32 -15.76 2.10 -2.03
C ARG A 32 -15.16 1.44 -0.80
N LYS A 33 -14.42 2.20 0.01
CA LYS A 33 -13.98 1.76 1.35
C LYS A 33 -15.21 1.38 2.20
N THR A 34 -15.12 0.33 2.99
CA THR A 34 -16.20 -0.02 3.93
C THR A 34 -16.18 0.89 5.15
N SER A 35 -17.20 0.78 6.01
CA SER A 35 -17.27 1.51 7.29
C SER A 35 -16.10 1.20 8.23
N TRP A 36 -15.49 0.01 8.14
CA TRP A 36 -14.32 -0.40 8.93
C TRP A 36 -13.18 0.63 8.91
N TYR A 37 -13.03 1.35 7.80
CA TYR A 37 -11.98 2.37 7.68
C TYR A 37 -12.15 3.51 8.69
N LYS A 38 -13.38 3.85 9.08
CA LYS A 38 -13.65 4.89 10.06
C LYS A 38 -13.03 4.57 11.42
N ASP A 39 -12.90 3.29 11.75
CA ASP A 39 -12.32 2.81 13.00
C ASP A 39 -10.78 2.97 13.05
N LEU A 40 -10.14 3.28 11.91
CA LEU A 40 -8.71 3.57 11.85
C LEU A 40 -8.32 4.93 12.45
N SER A 41 -9.30 5.80 12.75
CA SER A 41 -9.03 7.10 13.37
C SER A 41 -10.08 7.47 14.41
N VAL A 42 -9.60 7.86 15.59
CA VAL A 42 -10.46 8.25 16.72
C VAL A 42 -10.87 9.72 16.63
N THR A 43 -10.13 10.55 15.87
CA THR A 43 -10.21 12.01 15.98
C THR A 43 -11.05 12.67 14.90
N SER A 44 -10.89 12.27 13.63
CA SER A 44 -11.70 12.82 12.54
C SER A 44 -11.60 12.02 11.23
N GLU A 45 -12.59 12.25 10.35
CA GLU A 45 -12.54 11.79 8.96
C GLU A 45 -11.39 12.48 8.20
N ASN A 46 -10.68 11.73 7.37
CA ASN A 46 -9.48 12.12 6.64
C ASN A 46 -9.39 11.34 5.31
N VAL A 47 -8.37 11.64 4.50
CA VAL A 47 -8.22 11.05 3.15
C VAL A 47 -8.07 9.51 3.17
N PHE A 48 -7.50 8.93 4.23
CA PHE A 48 -7.25 7.50 4.30
C PHE A 48 -8.50 6.72 4.78
N ASN A 49 -9.29 7.29 5.70
CA ASN A 49 -10.44 6.59 6.29
C ASN A 49 -11.81 6.90 5.66
N THR A 50 -11.94 7.99 4.90
CA THR A 50 -13.24 8.34 4.33
C THR A 50 -13.69 7.32 3.28
N ASN A 51 -14.96 6.93 3.35
CA ASN A 51 -15.65 6.16 2.32
C ASN A 51 -16.55 7.02 1.41
N ARG A 52 -16.58 8.34 1.63
CA ARG A 52 -17.34 9.29 0.83
C ARG A 52 -16.49 9.77 -0.34
N THR A 53 -16.85 9.37 -1.55
CA THR A 53 -16.12 9.69 -2.80
C THR A 53 -15.89 11.20 -2.99
N GLU A 54 -16.89 12.04 -2.73
CA GLU A 54 -16.77 13.49 -2.89
C GLU A 54 -15.78 14.11 -1.90
N LEU A 55 -15.84 13.69 -0.63
CA LEU A 55 -14.92 14.15 0.40
C LEU A 55 -13.50 13.68 0.08
N HIS A 56 -13.32 12.41 -0.29
CA HIS A 56 -12.03 11.87 -0.70
C HIS A 56 -11.42 12.67 -1.85
N ARG A 57 -12.21 12.98 -2.88
CA ARG A 57 -11.78 13.80 -4.03
C ARG A 57 -11.38 15.21 -3.62
N ARG A 58 -12.17 15.88 -2.76
CA ARG A 58 -11.84 17.21 -2.23
C ARG A 58 -10.54 17.18 -1.44
N LEU A 59 -10.42 16.27 -0.47
CA LEU A 59 -9.22 16.15 0.37
C LEU A 59 -7.99 15.83 -0.47
N ARG A 60 -8.08 14.87 -1.39
CA ARG A 60 -6.99 14.50 -2.30
C ARG A 60 -6.55 15.69 -3.14
N ARG A 61 -7.48 16.47 -3.68
CA ARG A 61 -7.17 17.69 -4.45
C ARG A 61 -6.42 18.72 -3.61
N LEU A 62 -6.88 18.99 -2.39
CA LEU A 62 -6.27 19.99 -1.51
C LEU A 62 -4.91 19.55 -0.96
N LEU A 63 -4.72 18.25 -0.76
CA LEU A 63 -3.45 17.66 -0.33
C LEU A 63 -2.49 17.42 -1.50
N SER A 64 -2.99 17.34 -2.75
CA SER A 64 -2.17 17.27 -3.95
C SER A 64 -1.58 18.64 -4.29
N GLY A 65 -0.26 18.74 -4.42
CA GLY A 65 0.39 19.98 -4.83
C GLY A 65 1.66 20.36 -4.07
N SER A 66 2.22 19.47 -3.26
CA SER A 66 3.53 19.67 -2.65
C SER A 66 4.62 19.13 -3.58
N ILE A 67 4.91 19.90 -4.63
CA ILE A 67 6.13 19.72 -5.41
C ILE A 67 7.26 20.31 -4.58
N VAL A 68 8.24 19.46 -4.30
CA VAL A 68 9.31 19.61 -3.32
C VAL A 68 9.99 21.00 -3.39
N LYS A 69 9.64 21.85 -2.42
CA LYS A 69 10.44 22.97 -1.87
C LYS A 69 10.05 23.29 -0.41
N TRP A 70 8.88 22.78 0.05
CA TRP A 70 8.34 22.92 1.42
C TRP A 70 7.64 21.61 1.85
N THR A 71 7.47 21.38 3.16
CA THR A 71 6.81 20.18 3.71
C THR A 71 5.37 20.04 3.22
N LEU A 72 4.82 18.82 3.24
CA LEU A 72 3.45 18.51 2.79
C LEU A 72 2.39 19.47 3.37
N PHE A 73 2.51 19.81 4.66
CA PHE A 73 1.52 20.64 5.37
C PHE A 73 1.80 22.14 5.31
N THR A 74 2.97 22.58 4.83
CA THR A 74 3.27 24.02 4.75
C THR A 74 2.30 24.75 3.83
N LYS A 75 1.97 24.16 2.67
CA LYS A 75 0.97 24.72 1.75
C LYS A 75 -0.42 24.72 2.39
N VAL A 76 -0.81 23.59 2.97
CA VAL A 76 -2.12 23.41 3.60
C VAL A 76 -2.34 24.38 4.77
N PHE A 77 -1.29 24.65 5.56
CA PHE A 77 -1.32 25.61 6.65
C PHE A 77 -1.45 27.06 6.13
N LYS A 78 -0.74 27.40 5.05
CA LYS A 78 -0.85 28.73 4.41
C LYS A 78 -2.21 28.99 3.77
N ASP A 79 -2.92 27.93 3.40
CA ASP A 79 -4.27 28.00 2.82
C ASP A 79 -5.38 27.92 3.89
N GLN A 80 -5.03 27.85 5.18
CA GLN A 80 -5.99 27.83 6.28
C GLN A 80 -6.83 29.12 6.28
N GLY A 81 -8.16 28.97 6.34
CA GLY A 81 -9.10 30.10 6.35
C GLY A 81 -9.49 30.63 4.97
N LYS A 82 -8.91 30.12 3.88
CA LYS A 82 -9.44 30.33 2.52
C LYS A 82 -10.73 29.53 2.33
N GLU A 83 -11.63 30.03 1.49
CA GLU A 83 -12.92 29.39 1.18
C GLU A 83 -12.75 27.95 0.66
N GLU A 84 -11.66 27.67 -0.06
CA GLU A 84 -11.31 26.32 -0.55
C GLU A 84 -10.32 25.54 0.35
N GLY A 85 -9.93 26.06 1.53
CA GLY A 85 -8.92 25.45 2.41
C GLY A 85 -9.41 24.24 3.20
N LEU A 86 -8.48 23.52 3.85
CA LEU A 86 -8.84 22.56 4.88
C LEU A 86 -9.21 23.30 6.17
N SER A 87 -10.31 22.90 6.79
CA SER A 87 -10.65 23.36 8.14
C SER A 87 -9.59 22.93 9.16
N PRO A 88 -9.48 23.59 10.33
CA PRO A 88 -8.52 23.18 11.36
C PRO A 88 -8.67 21.72 11.81
N VAL A 89 -9.90 21.18 11.82
CA VAL A 89 -10.17 19.78 12.17
C VAL A 89 -9.69 18.85 11.06
N GLU A 90 -10.01 19.14 9.80
CA GLU A 90 -9.53 18.35 8.65
C GLU A 90 -8.01 18.38 8.55
N LEU A 91 -7.38 19.52 8.83
CA LEU A 91 -5.93 19.67 8.84
C LEU A 91 -5.29 18.74 9.88
N ARG A 92 -5.75 18.79 11.13
CA ARG A 92 -5.25 17.90 12.20
C ARG A 92 -5.50 16.44 11.87
N GLY A 93 -6.69 16.10 11.41
CA GLY A 93 -7.07 14.74 11.02
C GLY A 93 -6.16 14.14 9.95
N ASN A 94 -5.95 14.89 8.86
CA ASN A 94 -5.05 14.45 7.80
C ASN A 94 -3.60 14.42 8.30
N ALA A 95 -3.14 15.40 9.08
CA ALA A 95 -1.79 15.39 9.65
C ALA A 95 -1.51 14.15 10.48
N SER A 96 -2.39 13.82 11.44
CA SER A 96 -2.27 12.60 12.24
C SER A 96 -2.28 11.35 11.35
N ALA A 97 -3.15 11.29 10.34
CA ALA A 97 -3.24 10.13 9.47
C ALA A 97 -1.98 9.91 8.62
N TYR A 98 -1.37 10.98 8.08
CA TYR A 98 -0.10 10.88 7.37
C TYR A 98 1.07 10.45 8.27
N ILE A 99 1.11 10.93 9.52
CA ILE A 99 2.14 10.54 10.50
C ILE A 99 2.04 9.04 10.82
N VAL A 100 0.84 8.55 11.13
CA VAL A 100 0.62 7.14 11.48
C VAL A 100 0.89 6.24 10.27
N ALA A 101 0.33 6.58 9.11
CA ALA A 101 0.50 5.77 7.89
C ALA A 101 1.96 5.68 7.45
N GLY A 102 2.74 6.77 7.60
CA GLY A 102 4.14 6.83 7.20
C GLY A 102 5.13 6.25 8.22
N SER A 103 4.83 6.31 9.52
CA SER A 103 5.76 5.88 10.57
C SER A 103 5.81 4.36 10.70
N ASP A 104 4.68 3.72 11.03
CA ASP A 104 4.66 2.31 11.43
C ASP A 104 4.98 1.39 10.25
N SER A 105 4.43 1.66 9.07
CA SER A 105 4.65 0.85 7.86
C SER A 105 6.13 0.88 7.42
N THR A 106 6.77 2.04 7.50
CA THR A 106 8.19 2.22 7.16
C THR A 106 9.07 1.57 8.21
N ALA A 107 8.75 1.71 9.51
CA ALA A 107 9.50 1.08 10.60
C ALA A 107 9.49 -0.45 10.50
N VAL A 108 8.32 -1.05 10.21
CA VAL A 108 8.19 -2.49 9.96
C VAL A 108 9.06 -2.90 8.77
N THR A 109 8.95 -2.18 7.66
CA THR A 109 9.72 -2.49 6.43
C THR A 109 11.23 -2.44 6.68
N LEU A 110 11.74 -1.39 7.33
CA LEU A 110 13.16 -1.25 7.66
C LEU A 110 13.64 -2.32 8.63
N THR A 111 12.82 -2.70 9.61
CA THR A 111 13.16 -3.75 10.58
C THR A 111 13.39 -5.08 9.87
N TYR A 112 12.45 -5.49 9.02
CA TYR A 112 12.58 -6.75 8.28
C TYR A 112 13.61 -6.68 7.16
N LEU A 113 13.88 -5.50 6.59
CA LEU A 113 14.96 -5.29 5.64
C LEU A 113 16.32 -5.59 6.28
N VAL A 114 16.61 -4.95 7.41
CA VAL A 114 17.85 -5.16 8.15
C VAL A 114 17.95 -6.61 8.63
N TRP A 115 16.86 -7.18 9.14
CA TRP A 115 16.85 -8.59 9.57
C TRP A 115 17.13 -9.55 8.40
N SER A 116 16.53 -9.34 7.22
CA SER A 116 16.72 -10.21 6.05
C SER A 116 18.17 -10.14 5.55
N ILE A 117 18.74 -8.93 5.48
CA ILE A 117 20.15 -8.72 5.11
C ILE A 117 21.08 -9.40 6.11
N CYS A 118 20.86 -9.24 7.41
CA CYS A 118 21.71 -9.82 8.44
C CYS A 118 21.58 -11.35 8.55
N ARG A 119 20.45 -11.92 8.15
CA ARG A 119 20.18 -13.36 8.22
C ARG A 119 20.92 -14.15 7.15
N ASP A 120 21.16 -13.57 5.97
CA ASP A 120 21.84 -14.23 4.85
C ASP A 120 23.17 -13.53 4.50
N PRO A 121 24.32 -14.12 4.86
CA PRO A 121 25.63 -13.57 4.53
C PRO A 121 25.87 -13.35 3.03
N LYS A 122 25.24 -14.15 2.15
CA LYS A 122 25.37 -13.99 0.70
C LYS A 122 24.66 -12.74 0.22
N VAL A 123 23.43 -12.51 0.71
CA VAL A 123 22.66 -11.30 0.41
C VAL A 123 23.41 -10.07 0.89
N LYS A 124 23.91 -10.09 2.13
CA LYS A 124 24.71 -8.99 2.67
C LYS A 124 25.96 -8.71 1.83
N ALA A 125 26.72 -9.74 1.47
CA ALA A 125 27.96 -9.58 0.70
C ALA A 125 27.69 -8.98 -0.69
N ALA A 126 26.68 -9.50 -1.40
CA ALA A 126 26.30 -8.99 -2.72
C ALA A 126 25.78 -7.54 -2.65
N LEU A 127 24.96 -7.21 -1.66
CA LEU A 127 24.46 -5.85 -1.46
C LEU A 127 25.61 -4.87 -1.16
N LEU A 128 26.55 -5.25 -0.29
CA LEU A 128 27.72 -4.41 0.00
C LEU A 128 28.61 -4.21 -1.24
N ALA A 129 28.78 -5.24 -2.06
CA ALA A 129 29.53 -5.14 -3.32
C ALA A 129 28.88 -4.14 -4.29
N GLU A 130 27.55 -4.13 -4.41
CA GLU A 130 26.84 -3.13 -5.22
C GLU A 130 26.97 -1.72 -4.61
N LEU A 131 26.80 -1.57 -3.29
CA LEU A 131 26.90 -0.27 -2.61
C LEU A 131 28.31 0.33 -2.68
N GLN A 132 29.35 -0.51 -2.77
CA GLN A 132 30.74 -0.06 -2.95
C GLN A 132 31.01 0.58 -4.32
N THR A 133 30.12 0.44 -5.30
CA THR A 133 30.27 1.12 -6.60
C THR A 133 29.79 2.56 -6.59
N LEU A 134 29.17 3.03 -5.48
CA LEU A 134 28.70 4.39 -5.35
C LEU A 134 29.88 5.36 -5.14
N PRO A 135 29.80 6.60 -5.67
CA PRO A 135 30.75 7.64 -5.34
C PRO A 135 30.58 8.12 -3.90
N ASP A 136 31.61 8.73 -3.33
CA ASP A 136 31.59 9.23 -1.94
C ASP A 136 30.50 10.30 -1.71
N ASP A 137 30.14 11.06 -2.74
CA ASP A 137 29.13 12.12 -2.73
C ASP A 137 27.78 11.70 -3.35
N PHE A 138 27.48 10.38 -3.32
CA PHE A 138 26.24 9.87 -3.92
C PHE A 138 24.99 10.58 -3.39
N THR A 139 24.00 10.68 -4.28
CA THR A 139 22.69 11.25 -4.00
C THR A 139 21.60 10.19 -4.09
N ILE A 140 20.38 10.53 -3.69
CA ILE A 140 19.20 9.68 -3.88
C ILE A 140 19.03 9.26 -5.36
N ALA A 141 19.45 10.09 -6.32
CA ALA A 141 19.36 9.75 -7.73
C ALA A 141 20.23 8.54 -8.10
N ASN A 142 21.40 8.40 -7.49
CA ASN A 142 22.30 7.28 -7.71
C ASN A 142 21.68 5.96 -7.21
N LEU A 143 20.99 6.00 -6.07
CA LEU A 143 20.35 4.81 -5.47
C LEU A 143 19.23 4.22 -6.32
N ARG A 144 18.57 5.03 -7.18
CA ARG A 144 17.44 4.55 -8.00
C ARG A 144 17.85 3.50 -9.02
N GLY A 145 19.11 3.52 -9.47
CA GLY A 145 19.65 2.58 -10.45
C GLY A 145 20.29 1.33 -9.85
N MET A 146 20.16 1.12 -8.54
CA MET A 146 20.76 -0.02 -7.85
C MET A 146 19.80 -1.20 -7.86
N ASP A 147 19.96 -2.08 -8.84
CA ASP A 147 19.04 -3.19 -9.10
C ASP A 147 19.01 -4.18 -7.93
N TYR A 148 20.15 -4.50 -7.32
CA TYR A 148 20.21 -5.45 -6.20
C TYR A 148 19.61 -4.84 -4.93
N LEU A 149 19.93 -3.59 -4.59
CA LEU A 149 19.29 -2.86 -3.50
C LEU A 149 17.75 -2.85 -3.66
N ASN A 150 17.26 -2.51 -4.84
CA ASN A 150 15.82 -2.50 -5.12
C ASN A 150 15.21 -3.90 -5.00
N ALA A 151 15.88 -4.94 -5.50
CA ALA A 151 15.42 -6.32 -5.37
C ALA A 151 15.33 -6.76 -3.90
N VAL A 152 16.30 -6.39 -3.06
CA VAL A 152 16.28 -6.69 -1.61
C VAL A 152 15.11 -5.97 -0.91
N ILE A 153 14.85 -4.71 -1.27
CA ILE A 153 13.71 -3.94 -0.75
C ILE A 153 12.39 -4.57 -1.20
N ASP A 154 12.24 -4.90 -2.48
CA ASP A 154 11.02 -5.50 -3.03
C ASP A 154 10.73 -6.87 -2.41
N GLU A 155 11.75 -7.72 -2.27
CA GLU A 155 11.59 -9.05 -1.67
C GLU A 155 11.28 -8.98 -0.18
N THR A 156 11.84 -7.98 0.52
CA THR A 156 11.46 -7.66 1.89
C THR A 156 9.98 -7.28 1.97
N MET A 157 9.50 -6.39 1.10
CA MET A 157 8.09 -5.98 1.09
C MET A 157 7.16 -7.11 0.63
N ARG A 158 7.64 -8.04 -0.20
CA ARG A 158 6.89 -9.23 -0.59
C ARG A 158 6.60 -10.11 0.64
N LEU A 159 7.63 -10.49 1.39
CA LEU A 159 7.47 -11.36 2.56
C LEU A 159 6.93 -10.62 3.79
N HIS A 160 7.34 -9.37 3.99
CA HIS A 160 7.13 -8.58 5.20
C HIS A 160 6.54 -7.20 4.87
N SER A 161 5.47 -7.17 4.08
CA SER A 161 4.72 -5.93 3.79
C SER A 161 4.37 -5.17 5.08
N GLY A 162 4.50 -3.84 5.07
CA GLY A 162 4.13 -2.98 6.20
C GLY A 162 2.63 -3.05 6.55
N ILE A 163 1.79 -3.40 5.59
CA ILE A 163 0.37 -3.71 5.81
C ILE A 163 0.06 -5.05 5.14
N GLN A 164 -0.17 -6.07 5.97
CA GLN A 164 -0.42 -7.44 5.52
C GLN A 164 -1.90 -7.80 5.45
N SER A 165 -2.74 -7.00 6.11
CA SER A 165 -4.15 -7.25 6.35
C SER A 165 -5.04 -7.02 5.12
N ALA A 166 -6.30 -7.44 5.26
CA ALA A 166 -7.35 -7.19 4.29
C ALA A 166 -7.71 -5.69 4.24
N LEU A 167 -7.90 -5.17 3.03
CA LEU A 167 -8.37 -3.81 2.80
C LEU A 167 -9.81 -3.84 2.30
N PRO A 168 -10.83 -3.92 3.16
CA PRO A 168 -12.20 -4.21 2.72
C PRO A 168 -12.78 -3.13 1.80
N ARG A 169 -13.55 -3.56 0.81
CA ARG A 169 -14.29 -2.70 -0.11
C ARG A 169 -15.73 -3.21 -0.23
N TRP A 170 -16.66 -2.30 -0.48
CA TRP A 170 -18.02 -2.69 -0.87
C TRP A 170 -18.10 -2.88 -2.38
N VAL A 171 -18.73 -3.97 -2.79
CA VAL A 171 -19.20 -4.15 -4.17
C VAL A 171 -20.20 -3.03 -4.49
N PRO A 172 -20.13 -2.41 -5.69
CA PRO A 172 -21.08 -1.41 -6.14
C PRO A 172 -22.53 -1.86 -5.99
N GLU A 173 -23.46 -0.94 -5.79
CA GLU A 173 -24.89 -1.27 -5.56
C GLU A 173 -25.50 -2.11 -6.69
N SER A 174 -25.02 -1.94 -7.93
CA SER A 174 -25.41 -2.75 -9.09
C SER A 174 -24.98 -4.22 -9.02
N GLY A 175 -24.14 -4.60 -8.05
CA GLY A 175 -23.38 -5.84 -8.09
C GLY A 175 -22.23 -5.79 -9.09
N ASP A 176 -21.38 -6.81 -9.08
CA ASP A 176 -20.30 -6.96 -10.05
C ASP A 176 -19.80 -8.41 -10.16
N ASN A 177 -19.16 -8.76 -11.27
CA ASN A 177 -18.44 -10.02 -11.44
C ASN A 177 -16.99 -9.90 -10.95
N ILE A 178 -16.60 -10.78 -10.03
CA ILE A 178 -15.26 -10.86 -9.45
C ILE A 178 -14.72 -12.27 -9.62
N ALA A 179 -13.64 -12.42 -10.38
CA ALA A 179 -12.98 -13.70 -10.66
C ALA A 179 -13.95 -14.79 -11.18
N GLY A 180 -14.93 -14.41 -12.00
CA GLY A 180 -15.94 -15.31 -12.57
C GLY A 180 -17.22 -15.44 -11.74
N TYR A 181 -17.26 -14.91 -10.51
CA TYR A 181 -18.39 -15.01 -9.60
C TYR A 181 -19.18 -13.71 -9.54
N TRP A 182 -20.50 -13.78 -9.69
CA TRP A 182 -21.38 -12.63 -9.46
C TRP A 182 -21.53 -12.37 -7.96
N LEU A 183 -21.22 -11.15 -7.53
CA LEU A 183 -21.41 -10.70 -6.16
C LEU A 183 -22.46 -9.59 -6.10
N PRO A 184 -23.44 -9.68 -5.19
CA PRO A 184 -24.45 -8.63 -5.04
C PRO A 184 -23.85 -7.37 -4.40
N GLY A 185 -24.46 -6.22 -4.68
CA GLY A 185 -24.05 -4.94 -4.10
C GLY A 185 -24.07 -4.95 -2.58
N GLY A 186 -23.13 -4.21 -1.97
CA GLY A 186 -22.95 -4.17 -0.52
C GLY A 186 -22.19 -5.36 0.08
N THR A 187 -21.89 -6.40 -0.70
CA THR A 187 -20.96 -7.46 -0.29
C THR A 187 -19.60 -6.85 0.04
N THR A 188 -18.99 -7.26 1.15
CA THR A 188 -17.62 -6.90 1.49
C THR A 188 -16.65 -7.81 0.74
N VAL A 189 -15.76 -7.22 -0.05
CA VAL A 189 -14.69 -7.90 -0.77
C VAL A 189 -13.35 -7.39 -0.26
N CYS A 190 -12.38 -8.28 -0.08
CA CYS A 190 -11.03 -7.88 0.30
C CYS A 190 -9.97 -8.76 -0.35
N ALA A 191 -8.75 -8.23 -0.47
CA ALA A 191 -7.55 -9.00 -0.70
C ALA A 191 -6.53 -8.67 0.37
N GLN A 192 -5.75 -9.68 0.74
CA GLN A 192 -4.70 -9.56 1.75
C GLN A 192 -3.35 -9.61 1.06
N ALA A 193 -2.50 -8.61 1.28
CA ALA A 193 -1.14 -8.61 0.72
C ALA A 193 -0.37 -9.87 1.13
N TYR A 194 -0.55 -10.35 2.37
CA TYR A 194 0.09 -11.58 2.86
C TYR A 194 -0.17 -12.79 1.94
N SER A 195 -1.44 -13.02 1.61
CA SER A 195 -1.87 -14.15 0.79
C SER A 195 -1.50 -13.96 -0.67
N MET A 196 -1.64 -12.75 -1.20
CA MET A 196 -1.27 -12.43 -2.59
C MET A 196 0.23 -12.62 -2.84
N HIS A 197 1.06 -12.11 -1.94
CA HIS A 197 2.53 -12.19 -2.05
C HIS A 197 3.07 -13.60 -1.78
N ARG A 198 2.22 -14.52 -1.35
CA ARG A 198 2.54 -15.93 -1.11
C ARG A 198 1.79 -16.89 -2.03
N ASN A 199 1.21 -16.39 -3.11
CA ASN A 199 0.61 -17.25 -4.12
C ASN A 199 1.73 -18.01 -4.87
N PRO A 200 1.82 -19.35 -4.75
CA PRO A 200 2.87 -20.13 -5.39
C PRO A 200 2.75 -20.20 -6.92
N GLU A 201 1.60 -19.83 -7.51
CA GLU A 201 1.46 -19.68 -8.97
C GLU A 201 2.24 -18.47 -9.51
N VAL A 202 2.50 -17.48 -8.64
CA VAL A 202 3.20 -16.22 -8.97
C VAL A 202 4.63 -16.22 -8.40
N PHE A 203 4.77 -16.74 -7.19
CA PHE A 203 6.00 -16.77 -6.40
C PHE A 203 6.37 -18.21 -6.06
N PRO A 204 7.17 -18.91 -6.89
CA PRO A 204 7.70 -20.22 -6.53
C PRO A 204 8.41 -20.14 -5.17
N ASN A 205 8.24 -21.15 -4.32
CA ASN A 205 8.73 -21.14 -2.93
C ASN A 205 8.33 -19.87 -2.15
N PRO A 206 7.03 -19.55 -2.05
CA PRO A 206 6.54 -18.23 -1.62
C PRO A 206 6.95 -17.80 -0.21
N ASN A 207 7.43 -18.75 0.62
CA ASN A 207 7.84 -18.50 2.00
C ASN A 207 9.36 -18.33 2.16
N VAL A 208 10.13 -18.43 1.08
CA VAL A 208 11.58 -18.26 1.06
C VAL A 208 11.91 -16.85 0.61
N PHE A 209 12.89 -16.21 1.24
CA PHE A 209 13.45 -14.95 0.77
C PHE A 209 14.38 -15.27 -0.40
N ASP A 210 13.93 -15.01 -1.62
CA ASP A 210 14.62 -15.43 -2.84
C ASP A 210 14.70 -14.27 -3.84
N LEU A 211 15.92 -13.73 -3.94
CA LEU A 211 16.27 -12.67 -4.89
C LEU A 211 16.48 -13.29 -6.27
N ARG A 212 15.38 -13.73 -6.90
CA ARG A 212 15.40 -14.32 -8.24
C ARG A 212 16.14 -13.39 -9.22
N ASP A 213 17.34 -13.81 -9.64
CA ASP A 213 18.24 -13.23 -10.67
C ASP A 213 18.26 -11.70 -10.83
N GLY A 214 18.28 -10.96 -9.72
CA GLY A 214 18.39 -9.49 -9.70
C GLY A 214 17.23 -8.77 -10.41
N ARG A 215 16.13 -9.49 -10.67
CA ARG A 215 14.98 -8.98 -11.41
C ARG A 215 13.73 -9.47 -10.70
N CYS A 216 13.13 -8.57 -9.93
CA CYS A 216 11.71 -8.64 -9.63
C CYS A 216 10.92 -8.36 -10.94
N GLN A 217 11.08 -9.23 -11.95
CA GLN A 217 10.29 -9.22 -13.16
C GLN A 217 8.95 -9.88 -12.84
N GLN A 218 8.08 -9.10 -12.21
CA GLN A 218 6.68 -9.01 -12.55
C GLN A 218 6.20 -7.68 -12.01
N LYS A 219 6.23 -6.65 -12.86
CA LYS A 219 5.29 -5.53 -12.72
C LYS A 219 3.91 -6.14 -12.83
N ILE A 220 3.28 -6.39 -11.69
CA ILE A 220 1.87 -6.80 -11.59
C ILE A 220 1.01 -5.65 -12.12
#